data_AF-A0AAE3FTQ4-F1
#
_entry.id   AF-A0AAE3FTQ4-F1
#
_cell.length_a   1.000
_cell.length_b   1.000
_cell.length_c   1.000
_cell.angle_alpha   90.00
_cell.angle_beta   90.00
_cell.angle_gamma   90.00
#
_symmetry.space_group_name_H-M   'P 1'
#
loop_
_entity.id
_entity.type
_entity.pdbx_description
1 polymer ?
#
loop_
_entity_poly.entity_id
_entity_poly.type
_entity_poly.pdbx_seq_one_letter_code
_entity_poly.pdbx_strand_id
1 'polypeptide(L)'
;MSTETASPKAQHLRAVTITTITALAGVAAAFGSLYVGGPGAEAAGDGMAQLVVVVAIIAQIPLYDLLGYDDFGGAKDYLFVAFMTFAFWFVTWGIMLTTGFSL
;
A
#
# COMPACT_ATOMS: atom_id res chain seq x y z
N MET A 1 20.49 21.96 19.34
CA MET A 1 19.91 20.99 18.40
C MET A 1 19.58 21.77 17.13
N SER A 2 20.42 21.66 16.10
CA SER A 2 20.28 22.47 14.88
C SER A 2 19.05 22.01 14.11
N THR A 3 18.13 22.93 13.85
CA THR A 3 16.98 22.71 12.98
C THR A 3 17.45 22.66 11.53
N GLU A 4 17.98 21.52 11.10
CA GLU A 4 18.10 21.24 9.68
C GLU A 4 16.71 20.90 9.14
N THR A 5 15.91 21.93 8.87
CA THR A 5 14.73 21.78 8.02
C THR A 5 15.18 21.20 6.69
N ALA A 6 14.79 19.95 6.41
CA ALA A 6 15.04 19.32 5.12
C ALA A 6 14.66 20.29 3.98
N SER A 7 15.49 20.36 2.94
CA SER A 7 15.22 21.27 1.82
C SER A 7 13.79 21.03 1.26
N PRO A 8 13.07 22.07 0.80
CA PRO A 8 11.73 21.91 0.25
C PRO A 8 11.63 20.82 -0.83
N LYS A 9 12.69 20.66 -1.63
CA LYS A 9 12.81 19.60 -2.64
C LYS A 9 12.85 18.20 -2.03
N ALA A 10 13.59 18.00 -0.93
CA ALA A 10 13.68 16.72 -0.24
C ALA A 10 12.32 16.31 0.38
N GLN A 11 11.60 17.27 0.96
CA GLN A 11 10.26 17.04 1.49
C GLN A 11 9.26 16.66 0.39
N HIS A 12 9.31 17.36 -0.76
CA HIS A 12 8.47 17.03 -1.91
C HIS A 12 8.78 15.63 -2.45
N LEU A 13 10.06 15.30 -2.64
CA LEU A 13 10.48 13.97 -3.09
C LEU A 13 10.02 12.87 -2.14
N ARG A 14 10.14 13.06 -0.81
CA ARG A 14 9.60 12.12 0.19
C ARG A 14 8.10 11.89 0.00
N ALA A 15 7.33 12.97 -0.11
CA ALA A 15 5.88 12.87 -0.26
C ALA A 15 5.49 12.13 -1.56
N VAL A 16 6.16 12.44 -2.67
CA VAL A 16 5.95 11.76 -3.95
C VAL A 16 6.31 10.28 -3.85
N THR A 17 7.48 9.93 -3.32
CA THR A 17 7.93 8.55 -3.18
C THR A 17 6.98 7.71 -2.33
N ILE A 18 6.57 8.20 -1.15
CA ILE A 18 5.63 7.45 -0.28
C ILE A 18 4.29 7.25 -0.99
N THR A 19 3.75 8.30 -1.63
CA THR A 19 2.48 8.21 -2.35
C THR A 19 2.55 7.22 -3.52
N THR A 20 3.63 7.25 -4.30
CA THR A 20 3.83 6.32 -5.42
C THR A 20 3.97 4.88 -4.93
N ILE A 21 4.77 4.63 -3.88
CA ILE A 21 4.96 3.28 -3.34
C ILE A 21 3.65 2.73 -2.77
N THR A 22 2.94 3.50 -1.93
CA THR A 22 1.67 3.06 -1.33
C THR A 22 0.61 2.72 -2.39
N ALA A 23 0.50 3.53 -3.44
CA ALA A 23 -0.44 3.30 -4.54
C ALA A 23 -0.08 2.04 -5.36
N LEU A 24 1.19 1.91 -5.76
CA LEU A 24 1.65 0.74 -6.52
C LEU A 24 1.56 -0.55 -5.69
N ALA A 25 1.90 -0.49 -4.40
CA ALA A 25 1.77 -1.62 -3.50
C ALA A 25 0.30 -2.05 -3.32
N GLY A 26 -0.64 -1.10 -3.26
CA GLY A 26 -2.07 -1.41 -3.22
C GLY A 26 -2.53 -2.16 -4.46
N VAL A 27 -2.13 -1.68 -5.65
CA VAL A 27 -2.43 -2.36 -6.92
C VAL A 27 -1.80 -3.76 -6.97
N ALA A 28 -0.52 -3.88 -6.61
CA ALA A 28 0.17 -5.18 -6.57
C ALA A 28 -0.49 -6.16 -5.59
N ALA A 29 -0.92 -5.68 -4.42
CA ALA A 29 -1.66 -6.48 -3.46
C ALA A 29 -3.00 -6.96 -4.02
N ALA A 30 -3.68 -6.18 -4.88
CA ALA A 30 -4.95 -6.60 -5.48
C ALA A 30 -4.74 -7.78 -6.43
N PHE A 31 -3.69 -7.74 -7.25
CA PHE A 31 -3.30 -8.89 -8.08
C PHE A 31 -2.92 -10.10 -7.21
N GLY A 32 -2.19 -9.89 -6.12
CA GLY A 32 -1.88 -10.97 -5.17
C GLY A 32 -3.14 -11.56 -4.52
N SER A 33 -4.12 -10.73 -4.19
CA SER A 33 -5.39 -11.17 -3.60
C SER A 33 -6.22 -11.97 -4.61
N LEU A 34 -6.24 -11.55 -5.87
CA LEU A 34 -6.86 -12.29 -6.96
C LEU A 34 -6.17 -13.65 -7.19
N TYR A 35 -4.84 -13.69 -7.14
CA TYR A 35 -4.08 -14.93 -7.28
C TYR A 35 -4.39 -15.93 -6.15
N VAL A 36 -4.59 -15.44 -4.93
CA VAL A 36 -4.90 -16.28 -3.75
C VAL A 36 -6.37 -16.71 -3.72
N GLY A 37 -7.31 -15.77 -3.90
CA GLY A 37 -8.76 -16.02 -3.74
C GLY A 37 -9.47 -16.49 -5.02
N GLY A 38 -8.84 -16.34 -6.18
CA GLY A 38 -9.45 -16.63 -7.48
C GLY A 38 -10.43 -15.54 -7.95
N PRO A 39 -11.00 -15.70 -9.16
CA PRO A 39 -11.98 -14.78 -9.72
C PRO A 39 -13.38 -15.00 -9.11
N GLY A 40 -14.25 -13.99 -9.21
CA GLY A 40 -15.65 -14.07 -8.78
C GLY A 40 -15.92 -13.41 -7.43
N ALA A 41 -17.17 -12.98 -7.23
CA ALA A 41 -17.56 -12.18 -6.06
C ALA A 41 -17.41 -12.94 -4.74
N GLU A 42 -17.41 -14.28 -4.77
CA GLU A 42 -17.22 -15.16 -3.63
C GLU A 42 -15.85 -14.96 -2.98
N ALA A 43 -14.82 -14.63 -3.77
CA ALA A 43 -13.47 -14.34 -3.28
C ALA A 43 -13.42 -13.10 -2.39
N ALA A 44 -14.41 -12.20 -2.46
CA ALA A 44 -14.50 -11.04 -1.57
C ALA A 44 -14.60 -11.43 -0.09
N GLY A 45 -15.18 -12.59 0.20
CA GLY A 45 -15.30 -13.14 1.56
C GLY A 45 -14.11 -13.97 2.03
N ASP A 46 -13.13 -14.21 1.16
CA ASP A 46 -11.95 -15.00 1.51
C ASP A 46 -10.97 -14.19 2.37
N GLY A 47 -10.89 -14.53 3.65
CA GLY A 47 -9.96 -13.92 4.59
C GLY A 47 -8.49 -14.08 4.18
N MET A 48 -8.13 -15.16 3.48
CA MET A 48 -6.75 -15.37 3.00
C MET A 48 -6.40 -14.39 1.88
N ALA A 49 -7.33 -14.17 0.93
CA ALA A 49 -7.17 -13.15 -0.11
C ALA A 49 -7.06 -11.74 0.50
N GLN A 50 -7.87 -11.44 1.52
CA GLN A 50 -7.81 -10.16 2.23
C GLN A 50 -6.51 -9.98 3.01
N LEU A 51 -5.92 -11.03 3.59
CA LEU A 51 -4.66 -10.92 4.35
C LEU A 51 -3.49 -10.42 3.49
N VAL A 52 -3.55 -10.56 2.17
CA VAL A 52 -2.52 -10.05 1.25
C VAL A 52 -2.31 -8.54 1.42
N VAL A 53 -3.38 -7.74 1.57
CA VAL A 53 -3.24 -6.29 1.76
C VAL A 53 -2.62 -5.95 3.12
N VAL A 54 -2.94 -6.73 4.15
CA VAL A 54 -2.40 -6.54 5.50
C VAL A 54 -0.89 -6.78 5.49
N VAL A 55 -0.45 -7.87 4.84
CA VAL A 55 0.97 -8.16 4.63
C VAL A 55 1.65 -7.06 3.82
N ALA A 56 1.01 -6.59 2.75
CA ALA A 56 1.56 -5.51 1.92
C ALA A 56 1.70 -4.17 2.68
N ILE A 57 0.79 -3.86 3.61
CA ILE A 57 0.89 -2.67 4.48
C ILE A 57 2.06 -2.83 5.46
N ILE A 58 2.17 -3.98 6.13
CA ILE A 58 3.24 -4.22 7.12
C ILE A 58 4.61 -4.25 6.44
N ALA A 59 4.72 -4.84 5.24
CA ALA A 59 5.96 -4.93 4.49
C ALA A 59 6.49 -3.56 4.01
N GLN A 60 5.62 -2.55 3.90
CA GLN A 60 6.06 -1.20 3.54
C GLN A 60 6.81 -0.49 4.67
N ILE A 61 6.57 -0.84 5.94
CA ILE A 61 7.28 -0.23 7.07
C ILE A 61 8.80 -0.44 6.97
N PRO A 62 9.32 -1.69 6.93
CA PRO A 62 10.76 -1.91 6.78
C PRO A 62 11.29 -1.46 5.41
N LEU A 63 10.45 -1.35 4.39
CA LEU A 63 10.83 -0.81 3.09
C LEU A 63 11.20 0.68 3.19
N TYR A 64 10.44 1.48 3.95
CA TYR A 64 10.74 2.90 4.13
C TYR A 64 12.00 3.13 4.96
N ASP A 65 12.26 2.27 5.94
CA ASP A 65 13.52 2.29 6.70
C ASP A 65 14.71 2.02 5.75
N LEU A 66 14.60 1.04 4.86
CA LEU A 66 15.65 0.72 3.88
C LEU A 66 15.91 1.85 2.87
N LEU A 67 14.89 2.65 2.57
CA LEU A 67 14.99 3.81 1.69
C LEU A 67 15.61 5.05 2.39
N GLY A 68 16.01 4.93 3.66
CA GLY A 68 16.63 6.01 4.42
C GLY A 68 15.63 7.07 4.91
N TYR A 69 14.36 6.70 5.07
CA TYR A 69 13.36 7.55 5.70
C TYR A 69 13.34 7.31 7.22
N ASP A 70 14.44 7.61 7.89
CA ASP A 70 14.68 7.25 9.30
C ASP A 70 13.73 7.96 10.30
N ASP A 71 13.09 9.05 9.87
CA ASP A 71 12.04 9.79 10.62
C ASP A 71 10.62 9.24 10.33
N PHE A 72 10.52 8.13 9.60
CA PHE A 72 9.27 7.45 9.34
C PHE A 72 8.85 6.65 10.58
N GLY A 73 7.67 6.93 11.12
CA GLY A 73 7.21 6.23 12.34
C GLY A 73 6.13 6.95 13.14
N GLY A 74 5.69 8.14 12.69
CA GLY A 74 4.55 8.81 13.30
C GLY A 74 3.24 8.06 13.01
N ALA A 75 2.27 8.16 13.92
CA ALA A 75 0.93 7.60 13.72
C ALA A 75 0.28 8.06 12.40
N LYS A 76 0.57 9.31 11.98
CA LYS A 76 0.13 9.86 10.69
C LYS A 76 0.73 9.11 9.50
N ASP A 77 2.02 8.78 9.54
CA ASP A 77 2.70 8.10 8.43
C ASP A 77 2.17 6.67 8.27
N TYR A 78 1.98 5.94 9.38
CA TYR A 78 1.38 4.62 9.36
C TYR A 78 -0.08 4.64 8.87
N LEU A 79 -0.87 5.61 9.33
CA LEU A 79 -2.24 5.77 8.87
C LEU A 79 -2.29 6.09 7.37
N PHE A 80 -1.39 6.94 6.88
CA PHE A 80 -1.31 7.29 5.47
C PHE A 80 -0.99 6.04 4.63
N VAL A 81 0.02 5.26 5.02
CA VAL A 81 0.39 4.03 4.31
C VAL A 81 -0.75 3.02 4.30
N ALA A 82 -1.30 2.73 5.47
CA ALA A 82 -2.39 1.77 5.60
C ALA A 82 -3.60 2.19 4.76
N PHE A 83 -4.02 3.45 4.87
CA PHE A 83 -5.18 3.97 4.14
C PHE A 83 -4.95 3.99 2.63
N MET A 84 -3.81 4.51 2.16
CA MET A 84 -3.53 4.64 0.72
C MET A 84 -3.40 3.28 0.05
N THR A 85 -2.65 2.35 0.66
CA THR A 85 -2.52 0.99 0.14
C THR A 85 -3.85 0.25 0.15
N PHE A 86 -4.63 0.36 1.24
CA PHE A 86 -5.96 -0.24 1.32
C PHE A 86 -6.91 0.33 0.26
N ALA A 87 -6.95 1.65 0.07
CA ALA A 87 -7.86 2.28 -0.89
C ALA A 87 -7.59 1.82 -2.33
N PHE A 88 -6.32 1.82 -2.75
CA PHE A 88 -5.94 1.34 -4.08
C PHE A 88 -6.20 -0.15 -4.25
N TRP A 89 -5.83 -0.95 -3.24
CA TRP A 89 -6.15 -2.39 -3.22
C TRP A 89 -7.65 -2.65 -3.37
N PHE A 90 -8.47 -1.98 -2.56
CA PHE A 90 -9.92 -2.18 -2.52
C PHE A 90 -10.59 -1.82 -3.83
N VAL A 91 -10.24 -0.68 -4.42
CA VAL A 91 -10.80 -0.25 -5.71
C VAL A 91 -10.34 -1.17 -6.83
N THR A 92 -9.04 -1.49 -6.93
CA THR A 92 -8.52 -2.35 -7.99
C THR A 92 -9.09 -3.77 -7.89
N TRP A 93 -9.08 -4.38 -6.70
CA TRP A 93 -9.60 -5.72 -6.50
C TRP A 93 -11.12 -5.76 -6.70
N GLY A 94 -11.87 -4.79 -6.17
CA GLY A 94 -13.31 -4.68 -6.38
C GLY A 94 -13.72 -4.58 -7.85
N ILE A 95 -12.95 -3.83 -8.66
CA ILE A 95 -13.14 -3.78 -10.12
C ILE A 95 -12.91 -5.18 -10.73
N MET A 96 -11.81 -5.85 -10.40
CA MET A 96 -11.50 -7.19 -10.92
C MET A 96 -12.59 -8.22 -10.59
N LEU A 97 -13.09 -8.21 -9.36
CA LEU A 97 -14.16 -9.11 -8.92
C LEU A 97 -15.48 -8.82 -9.64
N THR A 98 -15.80 -7.54 -9.86
CA THR A 98 -17.04 -7.12 -10.55
C THR A 98 -16.99 -7.42 -12.04
N THR A 99 -15.83 -7.30 -12.68
CA THR A 99 -15.66 -7.61 -14.11
C THR A 99 -15.43 -9.09 -14.40
N GLY A 100 -15.23 -9.91 -13.37
CA GLY A 100 -14.88 -11.33 -13.52
C GLY A 100 -13.48 -11.52 -14.12
N PHE A 101 -12.57 -10.59 -13.90
CA PHE A 101 -11.19 -10.66 -14.39
C PHE A 101 -10.45 -11.87 -13.80
N SER A 102 -9.68 -12.57 -14.64
CA SER A 102 -8.81 -13.68 -14.24
C SER A 102 -7.40 -13.49 -14.80
N LEU A 103 -6.38 -13.95 -14.05
CA LEU A 103 -4.97 -13.94 -14.41
C LEU A 103 -4.61 -15.02 -15.45
#